data_AF-A0A5N6PSJ9-F1
#
_entry.id   AF-A0A5N6PSJ9-F1
#
_cell.length_a   1.000
_cell.length_b   1.000
_cell.length_c   1.000
_cell.angle_alpha   90.00
_cell.angle_beta   90.00
_cell.angle_gamma   90.00
#
_symmetry.space_group_name_H-M   'P 1'
#
loop_
_entity.id
_entity.type
_entity.pdbx_description
1 polymer ?
#
loop_
_entity_poly.entity_id
_entity_poly.type
_entity_poly.pdbx_seq_one_letter_code
_entity_poly.pdbx_strand_id
1 'polypeptide(L)'
;MVEARRYLLDFEEEISIYESLVTLAKVHFNYLQLLQKEELQIISMWWKDLELQVKLPYVRDRVPKIYVWILVLFLEPCYSQAIIIATKNILFVLVLDDTYDAYATIEEIRLITHAINRYFFAMSQVPNYFKPFYALMPNEYAEFNQQLPPQGTTKAIIEALKKALKGLTIAPTIKRLNGDIVEKCLHMKNFFVSPH
;
A
#
# COMPACT_ATOMS: atom_id res chain seq x y z
N MET A 1 11.44 15.06 -2.95
CA MET A 1 11.58 15.94 -1.77
C MET A 1 13.00 16.04 -1.23
N VAL A 2 13.74 14.93 -1.08
CA VAL A 2 15.15 14.97 -0.62
C VAL A 2 16.02 15.81 -1.56
N GLU A 3 15.93 15.57 -2.86
CA GLU A 3 16.70 16.34 -3.86
C GLU A 3 16.27 17.81 -3.93
N ALA A 4 14.96 18.10 -3.89
CA ALA A 4 14.46 19.47 -3.88
C ALA A 4 14.94 20.26 -2.65
N ARG A 5 14.95 19.62 -1.46
CA ARG A 5 15.51 20.23 -0.25
C ARG A 5 17.00 20.46 -0.38
N ARG A 6 17.74 19.49 -0.91
CA ARG A 6 19.18 19.60 -1.14
C ARG A 6 19.48 20.75 -2.09
N TYR A 7 18.76 20.85 -3.21
CA TYR A 7 18.89 21.94 -4.18
C TYR A 7 18.63 23.31 -3.56
N LEU A 8 17.60 23.46 -2.71
CA LEU A 8 17.34 24.73 -2.01
C LEU A 8 18.45 25.13 -1.04
N LEU A 9 19.18 24.17 -0.47
CA LEU A 9 20.31 24.43 0.43
C LEU A 9 21.59 24.71 -0.35
N ASP A 10 21.88 23.91 -1.37
CA ASP A 10 23.11 24.00 -2.17
C ASP A 10 23.18 25.31 -2.96
N PHE A 11 22.02 25.85 -3.37
CA PHE A 11 21.91 27.07 -4.17
C PHE A 11 21.22 28.21 -3.40
N GLU A 12 21.28 28.19 -2.07
CA GLU A 12 20.58 29.19 -1.24
C GLU A 12 20.97 30.63 -1.59
N GLU A 13 22.27 30.91 -1.76
CA GLU A 13 22.78 32.24 -2.12
C GLU A 13 22.30 32.70 -3.50
N GLU A 14 22.33 31.81 -4.50
CA GLU A 14 21.94 32.11 -5.88
C GLU A 14 20.43 32.30 -6.03
N ILE A 15 19.63 31.52 -5.29
CA ILE A 15 18.15 31.59 -5.34
C ILE A 15 17.65 32.74 -4.45
N SER A 16 18.43 33.21 -3.49
CA SER A 16 18.05 34.30 -2.57
C SER A 16 17.66 35.60 -3.29
N ILE A 17 18.21 35.84 -4.49
CA ILE A 17 17.86 36.99 -5.35
C ILE A 17 16.40 36.93 -5.86
N TYR A 18 15.78 35.74 -5.82
CA TYR A 18 14.39 35.49 -6.20
C TYR A 18 13.55 35.21 -4.95
N GLU A 19 13.33 36.23 -4.11
CA GLU A 19 12.61 36.11 -2.83
C GLU A 19 11.26 35.39 -2.95
N SER A 20 10.49 35.67 -4.01
CA SER A 20 9.20 35.01 -4.26
C SER A 20 9.34 33.51 -4.53
N LEU A 21 10.42 33.08 -5.22
CA LEU A 21 10.68 31.67 -5.52
C LEU A 21 11.10 30.91 -4.25
N VAL A 22 11.98 31.50 -3.43
CA VAL A 22 12.37 30.93 -2.12
C VAL A 22 11.14 30.77 -1.22
N THR A 23 10.29 31.80 -1.16
CA THR A 23 9.07 31.79 -0.35
C THR A 23 8.12 30.70 -0.83
N LEU A 24 7.86 30.61 -2.13
CA LEU A 24 7.01 29.57 -2.71
C LEU A 24 7.55 28.17 -2.40
N ALA A 25 8.86 27.95 -2.56
CA ALA A 25 9.48 26.66 -2.30
C ALA A 25 9.38 26.24 -0.81
N LYS A 26 9.59 27.18 0.12
CA LYS A 26 9.43 26.95 1.57
C LYS A 26 7.98 26.61 1.93
N VAL A 27 7.01 27.37 1.41
CA VAL A 27 5.58 27.13 1.64
C VAL A 27 5.17 25.77 1.07
N HIS A 28 5.56 25.46 -0.17
CA HIS A 28 5.24 24.19 -0.81
C HIS A 28 5.85 23.00 -0.05
N PHE A 29 7.08 23.13 0.44
CA PHE A 29 7.72 22.10 1.25
C PHE A 29 7.01 21.87 2.58
N ASN A 30 6.61 22.94 3.27
CA ASN A 30 5.85 22.84 4.52
C ASN A 30 4.48 22.21 4.31
N TYR A 31 3.80 22.58 3.22
CA TYR A 31 2.52 21.98 2.83
C TYR A 31 2.66 20.47 2.58
N LEU A 32 3.65 20.06 1.78
CA LEU A 32 3.92 18.65 1.53
C LEU A 32 4.25 17.87 2.81
N GLN A 33 5.06 18.42 3.70
CA GLN A 33 5.35 17.76 4.97
C GLN A 33 4.11 17.58 5.85
N LEU A 34 3.23 18.58 5.89
CA LEU A 34 1.99 18.48 6.66
C LEU A 34 1.10 17.38 6.09
N LEU A 35 0.89 17.39 4.77
CA LEU A 35 0.10 16.38 4.07
C LEU A 35 0.63 14.97 4.32
N GLN A 36 1.95 14.77 4.26
CA GLN A 36 2.56 13.47 4.52
C GLN A 36 2.39 12.99 5.96
N LYS A 37 2.45 13.91 6.93
CA LYS A 37 2.20 13.58 8.34
C LYS A 37 0.75 13.15 8.55
N GLU A 38 -0.20 13.84 7.92
CA GLU A 38 -1.62 13.50 7.97
C GLU A 38 -1.88 12.12 7.34
N GLU A 39 -1.33 11.86 6.15
CA GLU A 39 -1.42 10.55 5.49
C GLU A 39 -0.85 9.42 6.37
N LEU A 40 0.37 9.62 6.90
CA LEU A 40 1.01 8.63 7.75
C LEU A 40 0.23 8.42 9.04
N GLN A 41 -0.35 9.46 9.62
CA GLN A 41 -1.22 9.36 10.80
C GLN A 41 -2.47 8.52 10.49
N ILE A 42 -3.15 8.80 9.37
CA ILE A 42 -4.32 8.03 8.92
C ILE A 42 -3.96 6.55 8.78
N ILE A 43 -2.87 6.24 8.07
CA ILE A 43 -2.43 4.86 7.85
C ILE A 43 -2.03 4.18 9.16
N SER A 44 -1.33 4.90 10.05
CA SER A 44 -0.85 4.33 11.32
C SER A 44 -2.00 4.04 12.29
N MET A 45 -2.99 4.95 12.38
CA MET A 45 -4.19 4.73 13.18
C MET A 45 -4.99 3.54 12.64
N TRP A 46 -5.24 3.53 11.34
CA TRP A 46 -5.91 2.42 10.66
C TRP A 46 -5.21 1.08 10.94
N TRP A 47 -3.89 1.00 10.76
CA TRP A 47 -3.14 -0.25 10.98
C TRP A 47 -3.22 -0.73 12.43
N LYS A 48 -3.22 0.21 13.38
CA LYS A 48 -3.37 -0.08 14.81
C LYS A 48 -4.77 -0.61 15.12
N ASP A 49 -5.81 0.01 14.56
CA ASP A 49 -7.22 -0.36 14.80
C ASP A 49 -7.56 -1.76 14.27
N LEU A 50 -6.85 -2.25 13.25
CA LEU A 50 -7.00 -3.62 12.78
C LEU A 50 -6.49 -4.66 13.79
N GLU A 51 -5.61 -4.28 14.72
CA GLU A 51 -5.00 -5.13 15.74
C GLU A 51 -4.35 -6.39 15.16
N LEU A 52 -3.77 -6.29 13.96
CA LEU A 52 -3.27 -7.46 13.23
C LEU A 52 -2.12 -8.15 13.95
N GLN A 53 -1.27 -7.42 14.67
CA GLN A 53 -0.18 -8.04 15.43
C GLN A 53 -0.69 -8.84 16.64
N VAL A 54 -1.88 -8.53 17.16
CA VAL A 54 -2.52 -9.30 18.23
C VAL A 54 -3.19 -10.53 17.64
N LYS A 55 -3.90 -10.36 16.52
CA LYS A 55 -4.63 -11.44 15.82
C LYS A 55 -3.71 -12.41 15.09
N LEU A 56 -2.61 -11.91 14.56
CA LEU A 56 -1.58 -12.61 13.76
C LEU A 56 -0.18 -12.20 14.27
N PRO A 57 0.33 -12.85 15.33
CA PRO A 57 1.59 -12.47 15.97
C PRO A 57 2.84 -12.52 15.07
N TYR A 58 2.75 -13.24 13.95
CA TYR A 58 3.83 -13.36 12.97
C TYR A 58 3.91 -12.16 11.99
N VAL A 59 2.88 -11.32 11.94
CA VAL A 59 2.82 -10.17 11.03
C VAL A 59 3.73 -9.05 11.53
N ARG A 60 4.58 -8.55 10.63
CA ARG A 60 5.54 -7.49 10.94
C ARG A 60 4.94 -6.10 10.75
N ASP A 61 5.29 -5.15 11.61
CA ASP A 61 5.02 -3.74 11.33
C ASP A 61 5.94 -3.24 10.22
N ARG A 62 5.33 -2.78 9.12
CA ARG A 62 6.06 -2.22 7.97
C ARG A 62 5.48 -0.89 7.53
N VAL A 63 4.57 -0.27 8.30
CA VAL A 63 3.84 0.94 7.91
C VAL A 63 4.77 2.06 7.43
N PRO A 64 5.80 2.50 8.20
CA PRO A 64 6.64 3.62 7.78
C PRO A 64 7.43 3.30 6.51
N LYS A 65 7.92 2.06 6.39
CA LYS A 65 8.68 1.62 5.22
C LYS A 65 7.79 1.65 3.99
N ILE A 66 6.62 1.04 4.04
CA ILE A 66 5.74 0.97 2.87
C ILE A 66 5.22 2.34 2.46
N TYR A 67 4.88 3.20 3.42
CA TYR A 67 4.48 4.57 3.11
C TYR A 67 5.56 5.32 2.32
N VAL A 68 6.83 5.27 2.77
CA VAL A 68 7.94 5.91 2.05
C VAL A 68 8.12 5.32 0.64
N TRP A 69 7.94 4.01 0.48
CA TRP A 69 8.02 3.37 -0.84
C TRP A 69 6.91 3.82 -1.78
N ILE A 70 5.67 3.93 -1.31
CA ILE A 70 4.54 4.43 -2.11
C ILE A 70 4.72 5.90 -2.46
N LEU A 71 5.20 6.73 -1.51
CA LEU A 71 5.49 8.13 -1.74
C LEU A 71 6.55 8.36 -2.84
N VAL A 72 7.53 7.46 -2.99
CA VAL A 72 8.49 7.53 -4.11
C VAL A 72 7.81 7.30 -5.47
N LEU A 73 6.71 6.55 -5.50
CA LEU A 73 5.97 6.27 -6.73
C LEU A 73 4.99 7.39 -7.10
N PHE A 74 4.43 8.07 -6.11
CA PHE A 74 3.49 9.18 -6.25
C PHE A 74 4.09 10.45 -5.65
N LEU A 75 4.77 11.24 -6.49
CA LEU A 75 5.52 12.42 -6.05
C LEU A 75 4.62 13.65 -5.89
N GLU A 76 3.47 13.66 -6.57
CA GLU A 76 2.57 14.79 -6.64
C GLU A 76 1.50 14.76 -5.53
N PRO A 77 1.25 15.91 -4.86
CA PRO A 77 0.30 15.99 -3.74
C PRO A 77 -1.17 15.72 -4.13
N CYS A 78 -1.52 15.79 -5.42
CA CYS A 78 -2.86 15.45 -5.91
C CYS A 78 -3.21 13.96 -5.73
N TYR A 79 -2.22 13.11 -5.41
CA TYR A 79 -2.41 11.67 -5.23
C TYR A 79 -2.53 11.24 -3.77
N SER A 80 -2.77 12.15 -2.82
CA SER A 80 -2.84 11.84 -1.38
C SER A 80 -3.75 10.65 -1.05
N GLN A 81 -4.97 10.64 -1.58
CA GLN A 81 -5.92 9.54 -1.40
C GLN A 81 -5.43 8.23 -2.04
N ALA A 82 -4.81 8.30 -3.22
CA ALA A 82 -4.23 7.14 -3.87
C ALA A 82 -3.04 6.59 -3.08
N ILE A 83 -2.21 7.44 -2.46
CA ILE A 83 -1.11 7.04 -1.57
C ILE A 83 -1.65 6.27 -0.36
N ILE A 84 -2.71 6.78 0.29
CA ILE A 84 -3.33 6.10 1.44
C ILE A 84 -3.86 4.73 1.02
N ILE A 85 -4.67 4.67 -0.04
CA ILE A 85 -5.27 3.42 -0.52
C ILE A 85 -4.18 2.43 -0.95
N ALA A 86 -3.19 2.86 -1.74
CA ALA A 86 -2.11 2.00 -2.21
C ALA A 86 -1.27 1.46 -1.04
N THR A 87 -0.98 2.29 -0.04
CA THR A 87 -0.24 1.87 1.16
C THR A 87 -1.01 0.81 1.93
N LYS A 88 -2.30 1.02 2.20
CA LYS A 88 -3.18 0.04 2.87
C LYS A 88 -3.22 -1.29 2.10
N ASN A 89 -3.39 -1.23 0.78
CA ASN A 89 -3.42 -2.42 -0.09
C ASN A 89 -2.09 -3.20 -0.04
N ILE A 90 -0.94 -2.52 -0.14
CA ILE A 90 0.36 -3.19 -0.05
C ILE A 90 0.57 -3.83 1.32
N LEU A 91 0.17 -3.16 2.41
CA LEU A 91 0.27 -3.76 3.73
C LEU A 91 -0.53 -5.07 3.83
N PHE A 92 -1.72 -5.16 3.23
CA PHE A 92 -2.48 -6.42 3.14
C PHE A 92 -1.78 -7.50 2.31
N VAL A 93 -1.17 -7.12 1.19
CA VAL A 93 -0.34 -8.05 0.40
C VAL A 93 0.83 -8.57 1.22
N LEU A 94 1.43 -7.76 2.10
CA LEU A 94 2.52 -8.19 2.96
C LEU A 94 2.08 -9.10 4.11
N VAL A 95 0.85 -8.97 4.61
CA VAL A 95 0.29 -9.95 5.55
C VAL A 95 0.13 -11.30 4.88
N LEU A 96 -0.39 -11.32 3.64
CA LEU A 96 -0.50 -12.54 2.83
C LEU A 96 0.88 -13.16 2.56
N ASP A 97 1.86 -12.31 2.28
CA ASP A 97 3.24 -12.70 2.07
C ASP A 97 3.86 -13.36 3.30
N ASP A 98 3.78 -12.70 4.46
CA ASP A 98 4.26 -13.24 5.74
C ASP A 98 3.54 -14.57 6.07
N THR A 99 2.26 -14.70 5.71
CA THR A 99 1.50 -15.93 5.87
C THR A 99 2.05 -17.05 4.98
N TYR A 100 2.32 -16.78 3.70
CA TYR A 100 2.75 -17.81 2.74
C TYR A 100 4.20 -18.22 2.89
N ASP A 101 5.09 -17.30 3.28
CA ASP A 101 6.53 -17.54 3.37
C ASP A 101 6.92 -18.29 4.65
N ALA A 102 6.27 -17.97 5.78
CA ALA A 102 6.75 -18.39 7.09
C ALA A 102 5.75 -19.18 7.94
N TYR A 103 4.45 -19.17 7.61
CA TYR A 103 3.43 -19.68 8.55
C TYR A 103 2.53 -20.78 7.98
N ALA A 104 2.01 -20.64 6.76
CA ALA A 104 0.99 -21.53 6.21
C ALA A 104 1.58 -22.80 5.59
N THR A 105 0.88 -23.92 5.74
CA THR A 105 1.19 -25.14 4.98
C THR A 105 0.75 -25.03 3.53
N ILE A 106 1.23 -25.92 2.65
CA ILE A 106 0.83 -25.93 1.23
C ILE A 106 -0.69 -26.08 1.07
N GLU A 107 -1.31 -26.91 1.91
CA GLU A 107 -2.75 -27.14 1.95
C GLU A 107 -3.50 -25.87 2.38
N GLU A 108 -3.01 -25.17 3.41
CA GLU A 108 -3.58 -23.91 3.87
C GLU A 108 -3.44 -22.79 2.84
N ILE A 109 -2.28 -22.70 2.17
CA ILE A 109 -2.05 -21.76 1.06
C ILE A 109 -3.09 -21.97 -0.04
N ARG A 110 -3.37 -23.22 -0.42
CA ARG A 110 -4.41 -23.55 -1.42
C ARG A 110 -5.79 -23.10 -0.97
N LEU A 111 -6.16 -23.32 0.29
CA LEU A 111 -7.45 -22.91 0.85
C LEU A 111 -7.58 -21.38 0.88
N ILE A 112 -6.56 -20.67 1.36
CA ILE A 112 -6.52 -19.21 1.39
C ILE A 112 -6.61 -18.65 -0.03
N THR A 113 -5.83 -19.19 -0.96
CA THR A 113 -5.84 -18.78 -2.38
C THR A 113 -7.22 -18.97 -3.00
N HIS A 114 -7.83 -20.14 -2.79
CA HIS A 114 -9.17 -20.43 -3.30
C HIS A 114 -10.22 -19.47 -2.72
N ALA A 115 -10.13 -19.17 -1.42
CA ALA A 115 -11.06 -18.29 -0.74
C ALA A 115 -10.98 -16.84 -1.25
N ILE A 116 -9.76 -16.30 -1.43
CA ILE A 116 -9.56 -14.96 -2.00
C ILE A 116 -10.06 -14.90 -3.45
N ASN A 117 -9.82 -15.93 -4.26
CA ASN A 117 -10.30 -15.98 -5.64
C ASN A 117 -11.83 -15.96 -5.76
N ARG A 118 -12.54 -16.48 -4.75
CA ARG A 118 -14.01 -16.47 -4.66
C ARG A 118 -14.58 -15.24 -3.96
N TYR A 119 -13.93 -14.07 -4.07
CA TYR A 119 -14.46 -12.78 -3.58
C TYR A 119 -14.87 -12.80 -2.10
N PHE A 120 -14.08 -13.45 -1.26
CA PHE A 120 -14.27 -13.46 0.19
C PHE A 120 -15.50 -14.26 0.70
N PHE A 121 -16.28 -14.91 -0.18
CA PHE A 121 -17.47 -15.69 0.23
C PHE A 121 -17.17 -17.02 0.92
N ALA A 122 -15.92 -17.51 0.86
CA ALA A 122 -15.54 -18.82 1.40
C ALA A 122 -14.92 -18.75 2.80
N MET A 123 -15.53 -17.97 3.71
CA MET A 123 -15.07 -17.76 5.09
C MET A 123 -14.85 -19.07 5.88
N SER A 124 -15.68 -20.08 5.63
CA SER A 124 -15.59 -21.38 6.30
C SER A 124 -14.37 -22.21 5.88
N GLN A 125 -13.73 -21.87 4.76
CA GLN A 125 -12.65 -22.67 4.17
C GLN A 125 -11.25 -22.20 4.58
N VAL A 126 -11.10 -21.00 5.14
CA VAL A 126 -9.79 -20.48 5.58
C VAL A 126 -9.40 -21.00 6.97
N PRO A 127 -8.09 -21.18 7.25
CA PRO A 127 -7.61 -21.60 8.57
C PRO A 127 -8.08 -20.66 9.68
N ASN A 128 -8.33 -21.21 10.88
CA ASN A 128 -8.88 -20.45 12.01
C ASN A 128 -8.01 -19.25 12.41
N TYR A 129 -6.68 -19.38 12.34
CA TYR A 129 -5.77 -18.27 12.65
C TYR A 129 -5.88 -17.13 11.63
N PHE A 130 -6.22 -17.42 10.37
CA PHE A 130 -6.25 -16.45 9.28
C PHE A 130 -7.61 -15.75 9.14
N LYS A 131 -8.69 -16.37 9.66
CA LYS A 131 -10.05 -15.82 9.66
C LYS A 131 -10.15 -14.37 10.13
N PRO A 132 -9.49 -13.94 11.23
CA PRO A 132 -9.58 -12.56 11.68
C PRO A 132 -9.13 -11.54 10.63
N PHE A 133 -8.06 -11.84 9.88
CA PHE A 133 -7.57 -10.96 8.81
C PHE A 133 -8.44 -11.03 7.57
N TYR A 134 -8.86 -12.23 7.16
CA TYR A 134 -9.77 -12.41 6.03
C TYR A 134 -11.13 -11.73 6.26
N ALA A 135 -11.61 -11.63 7.51
CA ALA A 135 -12.84 -10.92 7.88
C ALA A 135 -12.79 -9.42 7.63
N LEU A 136 -11.61 -8.81 7.71
CA LEU A 136 -11.43 -7.37 7.58
C LEU A 136 -11.50 -6.94 6.11
N MET A 137 -11.02 -7.79 5.20
CA MET A 137 -10.88 -7.47 3.78
C MET A 137 -12.13 -6.91 3.12
N PRO A 138 -13.34 -7.50 3.25
CA PRO A 138 -14.53 -6.98 2.55
C PRO A 138 -14.89 -5.54 2.92
N ASN A 139 -14.81 -5.18 4.20
CA ASN A 139 -15.14 -3.84 4.67
C ASN A 139 -14.14 -2.81 4.16
N GLU A 140 -12.86 -3.15 4.19
CA GLU A 140 -11.77 -2.30 3.71
C GLU A 140 -11.86 -2.06 2.21
N TYR A 141 -12.14 -3.10 1.43
CA TYR A 141 -12.36 -2.94 -0.01
C TYR A 141 -13.62 -2.12 -0.31
N ALA A 142 -14.68 -2.25 0.50
CA ALA A 142 -15.86 -1.42 0.35
C ALA A 142 -15.53 0.07 0.59
N GLU A 143 -14.74 0.38 1.62
CA GLU A 143 -14.27 1.74 1.92
C GLU A 143 -13.42 2.32 0.78
N PHE A 144 -12.48 1.54 0.22
CA PHE A 144 -11.66 1.98 -0.91
C PHE A 144 -12.50 2.33 -2.14
N ASN A 145 -13.60 1.62 -2.36
CA ASN A 145 -14.49 1.90 -3.49
C ASN A 145 -15.33 3.17 -3.31
N GLN A 146 -15.70 3.52 -2.07
CA GLN A 146 -16.40 4.78 -1.81
C GLN A 146 -15.50 5.98 -2.04
N GLN A 147 -14.19 5.79 -1.88
CA GLN A 147 -13.16 6.81 -2.03
C GLN A 147 -12.68 6.99 -3.48
N LEU A 148 -13.00 6.07 -4.38
CA LEU A 148 -12.58 6.10 -5.78
C LEU A 148 -13.79 6.39 -6.70
N PRO A 149 -13.57 6.94 -7.90
CA PRO A 149 -14.66 7.16 -8.85
C PRO A 149 -15.42 5.84 -9.10
N PRO A 150 -16.76 5.88 -9.30
CA PRO A 150 -17.62 4.69 -9.35
C PRO A 150 -17.41 3.71 -10.52
N GLN A 151 -16.33 3.84 -11.30
CA GLN A 151 -16.08 3.03 -12.49
C GLN A 151 -15.13 1.85 -12.22
N GLY A 152 -15.68 0.62 -12.10
CA GLY A 152 -14.91 -0.63 -12.26
C GLY A 152 -13.85 -0.98 -11.20
N THR A 153 -13.65 -0.11 -10.21
CA THR A 153 -12.49 -0.09 -9.31
C THR A 153 -12.37 -1.31 -8.38
N THR A 154 -13.49 -1.80 -7.82
CA THR A 154 -13.50 -3.00 -6.97
C THR A 154 -12.99 -4.23 -7.70
N LYS A 155 -13.47 -4.41 -8.93
CA LYS A 155 -13.11 -5.55 -9.77
C LYS A 155 -11.65 -5.45 -10.16
N ALA A 156 -11.15 -4.25 -10.46
CA ALA A 156 -9.75 -4.02 -10.80
C ALA A 156 -8.79 -4.22 -9.62
N ILE A 157 -9.13 -3.74 -8.41
CA ILE A 157 -8.34 -3.97 -7.19
C ILE A 157 -8.30 -5.47 -6.87
N ILE A 158 -9.44 -6.15 -6.94
CA ILE A 158 -9.52 -7.59 -6.71
C ILE A 158 -8.76 -8.36 -7.78
N GLU A 159 -8.82 -7.96 -9.05
CA GLU A 159 -7.99 -8.57 -10.10
C GLU A 159 -6.50 -8.27 -9.93
N ALA A 160 -6.11 -7.08 -9.45
CA ALA A 160 -4.73 -6.75 -9.13
C ALA A 160 -4.20 -7.60 -7.97
N LEU A 161 -5.01 -7.81 -6.93
CA LEU A 161 -4.71 -8.71 -5.82
C LEU A 161 -4.65 -10.17 -6.27
N LYS A 162 -5.61 -10.63 -7.08
CA LYS A 162 -5.57 -11.97 -7.68
C LYS A 162 -4.32 -12.16 -8.54
N LYS A 163 -3.91 -11.15 -9.30
CA LYS A 163 -2.68 -11.19 -10.10
C LYS A 163 -1.43 -11.22 -9.20
N ALA A 164 -1.41 -10.40 -8.15
CA ALA A 164 -0.34 -10.40 -7.16
C ALA A 164 -0.23 -11.73 -6.40
N LEU A 165 -1.37 -12.35 -6.06
CA LEU A 165 -1.50 -13.66 -5.42
C LEU A 165 -1.14 -14.81 -6.36
N LYS A 166 -1.59 -14.78 -7.61
CA LYS A 166 -1.16 -15.74 -8.64
C LYS A 166 0.36 -15.69 -8.83
N GLY A 167 0.95 -14.49 -8.86
CA GLY A 167 2.40 -14.31 -8.90
C GLY A 167 3.11 -14.92 -7.68
N LEU A 168 2.52 -14.82 -6.49
CA LEU A 168 3.03 -15.44 -5.25
C LEU A 168 2.96 -16.98 -5.30
N THR A 169 1.94 -17.57 -5.92
CA THR A 169 1.75 -19.03 -5.99
C THR A 169 2.61 -19.77 -7.02
N ILE A 170 3.19 -19.06 -8.00
CA ILE A 170 3.93 -19.67 -9.13
C ILE A 170 5.45 -19.74 -8.89
N ALA A 171 5.98 -19.04 -7.89
CA ALA A 171 7.40 -19.10 -7.55
C ALA A 171 7.65 -20.11 -6.41
N PRO A 172 8.14 -21.34 -6.69
CA PRO A 172 8.58 -22.20 -5.62
C PRO A 172 9.89 -21.61 -5.08
N THR A 173 9.94 -21.36 -3.77
CA THR A 173 11.17 -21.04 -2.99
C THR A 173 11.58 -19.56 -2.95
N ILE A 174 11.30 -18.91 -1.82
CA ILE A 174 12.24 -18.14 -0.98
C ILE A 174 13.36 -17.44 -1.78
N LYS A 175 13.06 -16.31 -2.46
CA LYS A 175 14.04 -15.23 -2.74
C LYS A 175 13.52 -13.99 -3.50
N ARG A 176 12.28 -13.97 -4.01
CA ARG A 176 11.84 -12.91 -4.96
C ARG A 176 10.95 -11.80 -4.40
N LEU A 177 10.69 -11.74 -3.10
CA LEU A 177 9.87 -10.66 -2.53
C LEU A 177 10.58 -9.32 -2.42
N ASN A 178 11.90 -9.31 -2.52
CA ASN A 178 12.65 -8.06 -2.71
C ASN A 178 12.63 -7.55 -4.17
N GLY A 179 12.10 -8.32 -5.14
CA GLY A 179 12.08 -7.96 -6.56
C GLY A 179 10.71 -7.53 -7.12
N ASP A 180 9.61 -8.10 -6.63
CA ASP A 180 8.30 -7.96 -7.29
C ASP A 180 7.36 -6.89 -6.71
N ILE A 181 7.67 -6.30 -5.54
CA ILE A 181 6.84 -5.23 -4.97
C ILE A 181 6.86 -4.00 -5.89
N VAL A 182 8.01 -3.70 -6.50
CA VAL A 182 8.16 -2.57 -7.44
C VAL A 182 7.27 -2.74 -8.66
N GLU A 183 7.22 -3.92 -9.27
CA GLU A 183 6.39 -4.19 -10.44
C GLU A 183 4.88 -4.16 -10.11
N LYS A 184 4.50 -4.71 -8.95
CA LYS A 184 3.12 -4.65 -8.44
C LYS A 184 2.69 -3.21 -8.14
N CYS A 185 3.58 -2.41 -7.54
CA CYS A 185 3.30 -1.00 -7.28
C CYS A 185 3.34 -0.14 -8.55
N LEU A 186 4.17 -0.46 -9.54
CA LEU A 186 4.14 0.16 -10.89
C LEU A 186 2.81 -0.13 -11.59
N HIS A 187 2.28 -1.35 -11.47
CA HIS A 187 0.96 -1.69 -11.99
C HIS A 187 -0.15 -0.89 -11.30
N MET A 188 -0.07 -0.70 -9.97
CA MET A 188 -0.99 0.19 -9.24
C MET A 188 -0.81 1.66 -9.63
N LYS A 189 0.41 2.15 -9.80
CA LYS A 189 0.66 3.52 -10.28
C LYS A 189 0.00 3.75 -11.63
N ASN A 190 0.22 2.85 -12.58
CA ASN A 190 -0.42 2.94 -13.90
C ASN A 190 -1.94 2.89 -13.81
N PHE A 191 -2.50 2.22 -12.80
CA PHE A 191 -3.95 2.17 -12.57
C PHE A 191 -4.49 3.49 -12.01
N PHE A 192 -3.82 4.11 -11.03
CA PHE A 192 -4.26 5.39 -10.44
C PHE A 192 -3.95 6.62 -11.31
N VAL A 193 -2.98 6.52 -12.23
CA VAL A 193 -2.51 7.63 -13.07
C VAL A 193 -3.04 7.54 -14.51
N SER A 194 -3.74 6.46 -14.89
CA SER A 194 -4.31 6.34 -16.24
C SER A 194 -5.43 7.37 -16.44
N PRO A 195 -5.39 8.16 -17.53
CA PRO A 195 -6.52 9.02 -17.89
C PRO A 195 -7.60 8.10 -18.47
N HIS A 196 -8.74 8.01 -17.76
CA HIS A 196 -10.00 7.54 -18.34
C HIS A 196 -10.74 8.72 -18.95
#